data_AF-F3BDE1-F1
#
_entry.id   AF-F3BDE1-F1
#
_cell.length_a   1.000
_cell.length_b   1.000
_cell.length_c   1.000
_cell.angle_alpha   90.00
_cell.angle_beta   90.00
_cell.angle_gamma   90.00
#
_symmetry.space_group_name_H-M   'P 1'
#
loop_
_entity.id
_entity.type
_entity.pdbx_description
1 polymer ?
#
loop_
_entity_poly.entity_id
_entity_poly.type
_entity_poly.pdbx_seq_one_letter_code
_entity_poly.pdbx_strand_id
1 'polypeptide(L)'
;MQLRDDKAHAFAMTFKDRPLELGELAFGLLANNLRFVVPNRNESNKSRWKTCRFWERFLGAVEVLKLQVPKLHNSLEETQQWLTEGGVISAVKSFYFLEEHDALGGLEKVGTMLDKARYSNSLSSKLTAHLQRIDRTDLIPYIQYDTKHGKGGI
;
A
#
# COMPACT_ATOMS: atom_id res chain seq x y z
N MET A 1 15.87 -13.13 7.66
CA MET A 1 14.67 -12.26 7.58
C MET A 1 15.10 -10.84 7.87
N GLN A 2 14.78 -9.88 7.00
CA GLN A 2 15.07 -8.47 7.22
C GLN A 2 13.75 -7.72 7.44
N LEU A 3 13.64 -6.98 8.55
CA LEU A 3 12.54 -6.06 8.84
C LEU A 3 13.05 -4.63 8.77
N ARG A 4 12.19 -3.69 8.33
CA ARG A 4 12.50 -2.25 8.23
C ARG A 4 11.31 -1.43 8.71
N ASP A 5 11.58 -0.17 9.04
CA ASP A 5 10.60 0.88 9.33
C ASP A 5 9.52 0.39 10.32
N ASP A 6 8.24 0.63 10.01
CA ASP A 6 7.11 0.29 10.86
C ASP A 6 7.01 -1.20 11.19
N LYS A 7 7.46 -2.08 10.28
CA LYS A 7 7.48 -3.54 10.54
C LYS A 7 8.55 -3.91 11.57
N ALA A 8 9.72 -3.27 11.51
CA ALA A 8 10.76 -3.47 12.51
C ALA A 8 10.32 -2.91 13.87
N HIS A 9 9.70 -1.73 13.87
CA HIS A 9 9.16 -1.13 15.08
C HIS A 9 8.06 -1.99 15.71
N ALA A 10 7.06 -2.44 14.94
CA ALA A 10 5.99 -3.30 15.43
C ALA A 10 6.50 -4.63 15.98
N PHE A 11 7.51 -5.24 15.33
CA PHE A 11 8.16 -6.44 15.83
C PHE A 11 8.86 -6.20 17.18
N ALA A 12 9.62 -5.10 17.29
CA ALA A 12 10.30 -4.72 18.53
C ALA A 12 9.31 -4.44 19.68
N MET A 13 8.20 -3.76 19.39
CA MET A 13 7.14 -3.52 20.37
C MET A 13 6.47 -4.82 20.82
N THR A 14 6.18 -5.72 19.87
CA THR A 14 5.61 -7.04 20.20
C THR A 14 6.56 -7.85 21.09
N PHE A 15 7.87 -7.81 20.82
CA PHE A 15 8.88 -8.47 21.65
C PHE A 15 8.98 -7.86 23.06
N LYS A 16 8.85 -6.54 23.17
CA LYS A 16 8.83 -5.83 24.46
C LYS A 16 7.62 -6.23 25.31
N ASP A 17 6.43 -6.27 24.70
CA ASP A 17 5.15 -6.47 25.41
C ASP A 17 4.86 -7.94 25.71
N ARG A 18 5.44 -8.85 24.91
CA ARG A 18 5.40 -10.29 25.11
C ARG A 18 6.82 -10.83 25.00
N PRO A 19 7.53 -11.06 26.12
CA PRO A 19 8.85 -11.67 26.12
C PRO A 19 8.73 -13.18 25.80
N LEU A 20 8.21 -13.48 24.61
CA LEU A 20 8.45 -14.74 23.93
C LEU A 20 9.92 -14.75 23.52
N GLU A 21 10.57 -15.91 23.51
CA GLU A 21 11.97 -15.96 23.05
C GLU A 21 12.04 -15.45 21.60
N LEU A 22 13.07 -14.69 21.25
CA LEU A 22 13.25 -14.11 19.90
C LEU A 22 13.03 -15.14 18.78
N GLY A 23 13.38 -16.40 19.04
CA GLY A 23 13.10 -17.54 18.18
C GLY A 23 11.62 -17.67 17.85
N GLU A 24 10.74 -17.75 18.86
CA GLU A 24 9.30 -17.94 18.65
C GLU A 24 8.67 -16.81 17.83
N LEU A 25 9.05 -15.56 18.06
CA LEU A 25 8.59 -14.44 17.23
C LEU A 25 9.09 -14.53 15.79
N ALA A 26 10.36 -14.92 15.60
CA ALA A 26 10.93 -15.07 14.27
C ALA A 26 10.27 -16.23 13.49
N PHE A 27 10.08 -17.38 14.14
CA PHE A 27 9.41 -18.55 13.56
C PHE A 27 7.92 -18.28 13.31
N GLY A 28 7.24 -17.58 14.21
CA GLY A 28 5.84 -17.20 14.03
C GLY A 28 5.65 -16.24 12.86
N LEU A 29 6.60 -15.33 12.66
CA LEU A 29 6.60 -14.42 11.51
C LEU A 29 6.91 -15.17 10.19
N LEU A 30 7.84 -16.13 10.21
CA LEU A 30 8.11 -17.01 9.07
C LEU A 30 6.88 -17.85 8.71
N ALA A 31 6.19 -18.44 9.69
CA ALA A 31 4.99 -19.24 9.51
C ALA A 31 3.86 -18.44 8.84
N ASN A 32 3.73 -17.14 9.16
CA ASN A 32 2.73 -16.27 8.56
C ASN A 32 3.05 -15.87 7.10
N ASN A 33 4.33 -15.68 6.77
CA ASN A 33 4.73 -15.09 5.49
C ASN A 33 5.17 -16.14 4.44
N LEU A 34 5.60 -17.33 4.86
CA LEU A 34 6.14 -18.35 3.98
C LEU A 34 5.60 -19.73 4.32
N ARG A 35 5.13 -20.43 3.29
CA ARG A 35 4.66 -21.82 3.40
C ARG A 35 5.13 -22.63 2.21
N PHE A 36 5.83 -23.72 2.48
CA PHE A 36 6.09 -24.76 1.47
C PHE A 36 4.90 -25.72 1.44
N VAL A 37 4.38 -25.98 0.25
CA VAL A 37 3.15 -26.75 0.05
C VAL A 37 3.36 -27.95 -0.86
N VAL A 38 2.59 -29.02 -0.63
CA VAL A 38 2.56 -30.20 -1.49
C VAL A 38 1.60 -29.94 -2.66
N PRO A 39 2.06 -30.06 -3.92
CA PRO A 39 1.18 -29.90 -5.08
C PRO A 39 0.00 -30.86 -5.06
N ASN A 40 -1.21 -30.31 -5.25
CA ASN A 40 -2.43 -31.11 -5.40
C ASN A 40 -3.02 -30.87 -6.80
N ARG A 41 -2.99 -31.91 -7.64
CA ARG A 41 -3.49 -31.84 -9.02
C ARG A 41 -5.01 -31.63 -9.10
N ASN A 42 -5.73 -31.96 -8.03
CA ASN A 42 -7.20 -31.87 -7.97
C ASN A 42 -7.69 -30.57 -7.33
N GLU A 43 -6.80 -29.68 -6.89
CA GLU A 43 -7.16 -28.39 -6.27
C GLU A 43 -6.35 -27.29 -6.94
N SER A 44 -7.02 -26.42 -7.71
CA SER A 44 -6.35 -25.33 -8.41
C SER A 44 -5.95 -24.18 -7.47
N ASN A 45 -6.66 -24.02 -6.34
CA ASN A 45 -6.37 -22.98 -5.37
C ASN A 45 -5.23 -23.39 -4.42
N LYS A 46 -4.02 -22.88 -4.69
CA LYS A 46 -2.81 -23.14 -3.90
C LYS A 46 -2.93 -22.80 -2.40
N SER A 47 -3.83 -21.90 -2.01
CA SER A 47 -4.03 -21.57 -0.59
C SER A 47 -4.57 -22.77 0.21
N ARG A 48 -5.29 -23.69 -0.44
CA ARG A 48 -5.84 -24.91 0.16
C ARG A 48 -4.88 -26.09 0.16
N TRP A 49 -3.72 -25.96 -0.46
CA TRP A 49 -2.73 -27.02 -0.50
C TRP A 49 -2.16 -27.27 0.90
N LYS A 50 -1.87 -28.54 1.20
CA LYS A 50 -1.30 -28.94 2.48
C LYS A 50 0.14 -28.46 2.59
N THR A 51 0.54 -28.08 3.79
CA THR A 51 1.93 -27.72 4.11
C THR A 51 2.84 -28.95 4.00
N CYS A 52 4.08 -28.77 3.55
CA CYS A 52 5.07 -29.82 3.53
C CYS A 52 5.49 -30.22 4.95
N ARG A 53 5.59 -31.53 5.22
CA ARG A 53 5.93 -32.08 6.55
C ARG A 53 7.26 -31.57 7.11
N PHE A 54 8.27 -31.36 6.25
CA PHE A 54 9.57 -30.82 6.71
C PHE A 54 9.42 -29.39 7.24
N TRP A 55 8.52 -28.61 6.64
CA TRP A 55 8.27 -27.22 7.02
C TRP A 55 7.52 -27.14 8.33
N GLU A 56 6.51 -27.99 8.52
CA GLU A 56 5.82 -28.13 9.80
C GLU A 56 6.79 -28.52 10.94
N ARG A 57 7.70 -29.46 10.67
CA ARG A 57 8.74 -29.85 11.64
C ARG A 57 9.75 -28.74 11.92
N PHE A 58 10.13 -27.98 10.90
CA PHE A 58 11.07 -26.86 11.03
C PHE A 58 10.49 -25.72 11.85
N LEU A 59 9.21 -25.37 11.62
CA LEU A 59 8.51 -24.34 12.39
C LEU A 59 8.16 -24.80 13.81
N GLY A 60 7.98 -26.10 14.03
CA GLY A 60 7.59 -26.66 15.32
C GLY A 60 6.16 -26.28 15.72
N ALA A 61 5.91 -26.18 17.02
CA ALA A 61 4.60 -25.81 17.58
C ALA A 61 4.39 -24.29 17.70
N VAL A 62 5.15 -23.50 16.95
CA VAL A 62 5.11 -22.03 17.05
C VAL A 62 3.79 -21.48 16.50
N GLU A 63 3.18 -20.56 17.25
CA GLU A 63 2.00 -19.84 16.80
C GLU A 63 2.31 -18.84 15.68
N VAL A 64 1.38 -18.72 14.73
CA VAL A 64 1.49 -17.79 13.61
C VAL A 64 1.41 -16.35 14.13
N LEU A 65 2.47 -15.58 13.93
CA LEU A 65 2.51 -14.18 14.32
C LEU A 65 2.10 -13.27 13.16
N LYS A 66 0.95 -12.60 13.32
CA LYS A 66 0.52 -11.51 12.43
C LYS A 66 0.93 -10.17 13.02
N LEU A 67 2.00 -9.59 12.49
CA LEU A 67 2.38 -8.22 12.84
C LEU A 67 1.28 -7.26 12.37
N GLN A 68 0.60 -6.64 13.33
CA GLN A 68 -0.30 -5.53 13.08
C GLN A 68 0.56 -4.27 12.98
N VAL A 69 0.80 -3.81 11.76
CA VAL A 69 1.25 -2.45 11.53
C VAL A 69 -0.02 -1.63 11.30
N PRO A 70 -0.38 -0.71 12.20
CA PRO A 70 -1.45 0.23 11.92
C PRO A 70 -1.14 0.88 10.58
N LYS A 71 -2.09 0.85 9.64
CA LYS A 71 -1.94 1.65 8.44
C LYS A 71 -1.91 3.09 8.90
N LEU A 72 -0.75 3.73 8.84
CA LEU A 72 -0.65 5.16 9.04
C LEU A 72 -1.56 5.78 7.98
N HIS A 73 -2.64 6.44 8.43
CA HIS A 73 -3.48 7.22 7.54
C HIS A 73 -2.65 8.40 7.08
N ASN A 74 -2.01 8.23 5.93
CA ASN A 74 -1.18 9.27 5.34
C ASN A 74 -2.05 10.48 5.01
N SER A 75 -1.74 11.63 5.58
CA SER A 75 -2.55 12.82 5.42
C SER A 75 -2.37 13.45 4.02
N LEU A 76 -3.13 14.50 3.71
CA LEU A 76 -2.88 15.27 2.48
C LEU A 76 -1.55 16.02 2.57
N GLU A 77 -1.12 16.44 3.76
CA GLU A 77 0.14 17.12 3.99
C GLU A 77 1.33 16.22 3.61
N GLU A 78 1.31 14.94 4.00
CA GLU A 78 2.31 13.97 3.54
C GLU A 78 2.25 13.75 2.02
N THR A 79 1.05 13.80 1.44
CA THR A 79 0.88 13.68 -0.02
C THR A 79 1.50 14.88 -0.74
N GLN A 80 1.35 16.09 -0.20
CA GLN A 80 2.00 17.31 -0.70
C GLN A 80 3.52 17.22 -0.61
N GLN A 81 4.05 16.71 0.51
CA GLN A 81 5.49 16.52 0.66
C GLN A 81 6.01 15.49 -0.34
N TRP A 82 5.31 14.36 -0.51
CA TRP A 82 5.65 13.36 -1.52
C TRP A 82 5.63 13.92 -2.95
N LEU A 83 4.68 14.78 -3.30
CA LEU A 83 4.64 15.43 -4.61
C LEU A 83 5.87 16.32 -4.86
N THR A 84 6.36 16.98 -3.81
CA THR A 84 7.48 17.92 -3.87
C THR A 84 8.82 17.18 -3.88
N GLU A 85 9.03 16.30 -2.90
CA GLU A 85 10.29 15.57 -2.69
C GLU A 85 10.44 14.37 -3.63
N GLY A 86 9.33 13.71 -3.97
CA GLY A 86 9.30 12.59 -4.91
C GLY A 86 9.49 13.01 -6.37
N GLY A 87 9.69 14.30 -6.65
CA GLY A 87 10.02 14.82 -7.98
C GLY A 87 8.83 14.93 -8.94
N VAL A 88 7.60 14.62 -8.51
CA VAL A 88 6.41 14.69 -9.37
C VAL A 88 6.17 16.10 -9.88
N ILE A 89 6.26 17.12 -9.00
CA ILE A 89 6.12 18.52 -9.40
C ILE A 89 7.24 18.95 -10.36
N SER A 90 8.46 18.44 -10.17
CA SER A 90 9.57 18.70 -11.09
C SER A 90 9.29 18.14 -12.48
N ALA A 91 8.78 16.89 -12.55
CA ALA A 91 8.37 16.28 -13.80
C ALA A 91 7.25 17.09 -14.49
N VAL A 92 6.19 17.47 -13.75
CA VAL A 92 5.11 18.31 -14.28
C VAL A 92 5.65 19.63 -14.83
N LYS A 93 6.58 20.28 -14.12
CA LYS A 93 7.25 21.50 -14.59
C LYS A 93 8.02 21.28 -15.90
N SER A 94 8.71 20.15 -16.05
CA SER A 94 9.39 19.82 -17.30
C SER A 94 8.43 19.68 -18.49
N PHE A 95 7.25 19.09 -18.29
CA PHE A 95 6.25 19.00 -19.36
C PHE A 95 5.66 20.36 -19.73
N TYR A 96 5.40 21.24 -18.75
CA TYR A 96 5.00 22.62 -19.03
C TYR A 96 6.07 23.37 -19.84
N PHE A 97 7.34 23.24 -19.46
CA PHE A 97 8.45 23.83 -20.23
C PHE A 97 8.46 23.33 -21.68
N LEU A 98 8.30 22.03 -21.91
CA LEU A 98 8.24 21.49 -23.27
C LEU A 98 7.01 22.01 -24.04
N GLU A 99 5.86 22.16 -23.38
CA GLU A 99 4.65 22.70 -24.00
C GLU A 99 4.80 24.18 -24.39
N GLU A 100 5.35 25.00 -23.51
CA GLU A 100 5.59 26.44 -23.75
C GLU A 100 6.56 26.69 -24.91
N HIS A 101 7.45 25.75 -25.19
CA HIS A 101 8.45 25.82 -26.25
C HIS A 101 8.12 24.98 -27.50
N ASP A 102 6.89 24.49 -27.63
CA ASP A 102 6.44 23.63 -28.74
C ASP A 102 7.36 22.40 -28.98
N ALA A 103 7.93 21.89 -27.89
CA ALA A 103 8.95 20.85 -27.88
C ALA A 103 8.42 19.49 -27.37
N LEU A 104 7.09 19.31 -27.30
CA LEU A 104 6.49 18.05 -26.85
C LEU A 104 6.72 16.90 -27.83
N GLY A 105 6.95 17.17 -29.12
CA GLY A 105 7.32 16.13 -30.10
C GLY A 105 6.33 14.96 -30.22
N GLY A 106 5.04 15.20 -29.96
CA GLY A 106 3.98 14.19 -29.96
C GLY A 106 3.59 13.66 -28.58
N LEU A 107 4.27 14.08 -27.50
CA LEU A 107 3.83 13.82 -26.13
C LEU A 107 2.55 14.61 -25.80
N GLU A 108 1.77 14.07 -24.85
CA GLU A 108 0.52 14.66 -24.41
C GLU A 108 0.76 15.87 -23.49
N LYS A 109 -0.08 16.90 -23.63
CA LYS A 109 -0.08 18.10 -22.78
C LYS A 109 -0.51 17.75 -21.36
N VAL A 110 0.00 18.49 -20.37
CA VAL A 110 -0.34 18.26 -18.96
C VAL A 110 -1.84 18.38 -18.72
N GLY A 111 -2.49 19.38 -19.33
CA GLY A 111 -3.94 19.57 -19.21
C GLY A 111 -4.74 18.36 -19.68
N THR A 112 -4.39 17.77 -20.83
CA THR A 112 -5.11 16.61 -21.36
C THR A 112 -4.90 15.35 -20.51
N MET A 113 -3.72 15.17 -19.94
CA MET A 113 -3.47 14.12 -18.96
C MET A 113 -4.30 14.32 -17.68
N LEU A 114 -4.43 15.57 -17.22
CA LEU A 114 -5.21 15.93 -16.03
C LEU A 114 -6.71 15.69 -16.23
N ASP A 115 -7.26 16.04 -17.39
CA ASP A 115 -8.68 15.83 -17.72
C ASP A 115 -9.12 14.36 -17.67
N LYS A 116 -8.18 13.44 -17.94
CA LYS A 116 -8.40 11.99 -17.89
C LYS A 116 -8.12 11.38 -16.52
N ALA A 117 -7.41 12.11 -15.65
CA ALA A 117 -7.05 11.62 -14.34
C ALA A 117 -8.29 11.49 -13.47
N ARG A 118 -8.34 10.42 -12.66
CA ARG A 118 -9.40 10.17 -11.68
C ARG A 118 -8.75 9.87 -10.33
N TYR A 119 -9.38 10.29 -9.23
CA TYR A 119 -8.86 10.04 -7.89
C TYR A 119 -8.88 8.55 -7.58
N SER A 120 -7.85 8.06 -6.88
CA SER A 120 -7.94 6.74 -6.25
C SER A 120 -8.88 6.80 -5.04
N ASN A 121 -9.47 5.68 -4.63
CA ASN A 121 -10.29 5.62 -3.42
C ASN A 121 -9.53 6.13 -2.19
N SER A 122 -8.24 5.80 -2.07
CA SER A 122 -7.40 6.26 -0.97
C SER A 122 -7.22 7.79 -0.99
N LEU A 123 -6.92 8.39 -2.15
CA LEU A 123 -6.76 9.84 -2.25
C LEU A 123 -8.10 10.58 -2.02
N SER A 124 -9.19 10.04 -2.54
CA SER A 124 -10.55 10.54 -2.33
C SER A 124 -10.90 10.60 -0.84
N SER A 125 -10.63 9.54 -0.07
CA SER A 125 -10.85 9.54 1.37
C SER A 125 -10.03 10.62 2.10
N LYS A 126 -8.79 10.86 1.70
CA LYS A 126 -7.96 11.93 2.30
C LYS A 126 -8.51 13.32 1.98
N LEU A 127 -8.94 13.53 0.74
CA LEU A 127 -9.55 14.79 0.30
C LEU A 127 -10.83 15.05 1.09
N THR A 128 -11.71 14.05 1.24
CA THR A 128 -12.90 14.15 2.08
C THR A 128 -12.58 14.50 3.53
N ALA A 129 -11.61 13.81 4.15
CA ALA A 129 -11.21 14.08 5.53
C ALA A 129 -10.66 15.50 5.72
N HIS A 130 -9.83 15.98 4.77
CA HIS A 130 -9.33 17.35 4.81
C HIS A 130 -10.45 18.39 4.65
N LEU A 131 -11.36 18.17 3.69
CA LEU A 131 -12.50 19.07 3.47
C LEU A 131 -13.41 19.15 4.68
N GLN A 132 -13.65 18.04 5.37
CA GLN A 132 -14.37 18.02 6.65
C GLN A 132 -13.65 18.85 7.72
N ARG A 133 -12.32 18.74 7.81
CA ARG A 133 -11.51 19.47 8.80
C ARG A 133 -11.57 20.99 8.61
N ILE A 134 -11.70 21.47 7.38
CA ILE A 134 -11.75 22.91 7.05
C ILE A 134 -13.18 23.42 6.79
N ASP A 135 -14.19 22.63 7.14
CA ASP A 135 -15.61 22.95 6.95
C ASP A 135 -16.02 23.28 5.49
N ARG A 136 -15.44 22.54 4.54
CA ARG A 136 -15.74 22.62 3.10
C ARG A 136 -16.38 21.35 2.57
N THR A 137 -17.36 20.85 3.32
CA THR A 137 -18.08 19.61 2.99
C THR A 137 -18.91 19.72 1.71
N ASP A 138 -19.23 20.94 1.27
CA ASP A 138 -19.87 21.26 -0.01
C ASP A 138 -19.12 20.69 -1.22
N LEU A 139 -17.81 20.48 -1.11
CA LEU A 139 -16.96 20.00 -2.20
C LEU A 139 -16.88 18.46 -2.30
N ILE A 140 -17.33 17.72 -1.29
CA ILE A 140 -17.22 16.25 -1.23
C ILE A 140 -17.89 15.54 -2.43
N PRO A 141 -19.11 15.93 -2.88
CA PRO A 141 -19.75 15.27 -4.02
C PRO A 141 -18.91 15.29 -5.31
N TYR A 142 -18.17 16.37 -5.54
CA TYR A 142 -17.30 16.50 -6.72
C TYR A 142 -16.13 15.52 -6.66
N ILE A 143 -15.52 15.35 -5.48
CA ILE A 143 -14.45 14.37 -5.28
C ILE A 143 -14.96 12.94 -5.52
N GLN A 144 -16.16 12.61 -5.01
CA GLN A 144 -16.76 11.30 -5.19
C GLN A 144 -17.08 11.00 -6.66
N TYR A 145 -17.65 11.97 -7.37
CA TYR A 145 -17.92 11.86 -8.81
C TYR A 145 -16.65 11.53 -9.61
N ASP A 146 -15.53 12.16 -9.24
CA ASP A 146 -14.25 12.05 -9.93
C ASP A 146 -13.36 10.90 -9.42
N THR A 147 -13.89 10.04 -8.53
CA THR A 147 -13.16 8.89 -7.98
C THR A 147 -13.28 7.66 -8.89
N LYS A 148 -12.20 6.88 -9.00
CA LYS A 148 -12.19 5.59 -9.72
C LYS A 148 -13.16 4.62 -9.07
N HIS A 149 -14.28 4.37 -9.74
CA HIS A 149 -15.18 3.29 -9.41
C HIS A 149 -14.49 2.00 -9.85
N GLY A 150 -14.27 1.08 -8.90
CA GLY A 150 -13.55 -0.17 -9.18
C GLY A 150 -14.15 -0.90 -10.38
N LYS A 151 -13.33 -1.59 -11.16
CA LYS A 151 -13.81 -2.55 -12.16
C LYS A 151 -14.76 -3.51 -11.44
N GLY A 152 -16.07 -3.32 -11.62
CA GLY A 152 -17.04 -4.38 -11.44
C GLY A 152 -16.68 -5.46 -12.44
N GLY A 153 -16.05 -6.51 -11.95
CA GLY A 153 -15.93 -7.74 -12.73
C GLY A 153 -17.34 -8.27 -12.97
N ILE A 154 -17.69 -8.37 -14.26
CA ILE A 154 -18.63 -9.38 -14.74
C ILE A 154 -17.89 -10.72 -14.65
#